data_AF-A0A7V5FEL6-F1
#
_entry.id   AF-A0A7V5FEL6-F1
#
_cell.length_a   1.000
_cell.length_b   1.000
_cell.length_c   1.000
_cell.angle_alpha   90.00
_cell.angle_beta   90.00
_cell.angle_gamma   90.00
#
_symmetry.space_group_name_H-M   'P 1'
#
loop_
_entity.id
_entity.type
_entity.pdbx_description
1 polymer ?
#
loop_
_entity_poly.entity_id
_entity_poly.type
_entity_poly.pdbx_seq_one_letter_code
_entity_poly.pdbx_strand_id
1 'polypeptide(L)'
;MARKLFYWIEDNGRNEFSAEEWENVRRLQRWYNSEFFWTAGKLNFSPYSVFPNIEIQSGSPDALLKRIRERREELRSKGMSEMSIVNALEKEQLVLVRRGGYREGSLASGFTRVADNEYNAYLVCEFLLKASLILPRAEISCCDEGRFIQWKDIRFVRGSVFLTVSKAEDASSAKQKIARRHVFALVDPRKYDRHPYYRTAIDDFQKLDAEERKQVVRYWNWLGYGNPDAVWSEEHAGIDLNKRVEQFGIEFVAT
;
A
#
# COMPACT_ATOMS: atom_id res chain seq x y z
N MET A 1 -14.97 1.32 14.68
CA MET A 1 -14.36 0.25 13.85
C MET A 1 -13.19 0.88 13.11
N ALA A 2 -11.97 0.32 13.16
CA ALA A 2 -10.79 0.98 12.58
C ALA A 2 -10.83 0.94 11.05
N ARG A 3 -10.82 2.12 10.41
CA ARG A 3 -10.73 2.33 8.95
C ARG A 3 -9.57 1.55 8.33
N LYS A 4 -9.78 1.07 7.11
CA LYS A 4 -8.82 0.28 6.34
C LYS A 4 -8.57 0.88 4.96
N LEU A 5 -7.36 0.62 4.47
CA LEU A 5 -7.05 0.62 3.04
C LEU A 5 -6.94 -0.83 2.59
N PHE A 6 -7.68 -1.18 1.55
CA PHE A 6 -7.61 -2.46 0.86
C PHE A 6 -6.78 -2.31 -0.39
N TYR A 7 -5.98 -3.31 -0.74
CA TYR A 7 -5.18 -3.28 -1.94
C TYR A 7 -4.98 -4.67 -2.53
N TRP A 8 -5.00 -4.79 -3.85
CA TRP A 8 -4.93 -6.06 -4.56
C TRP A 8 -4.38 -5.91 -5.97
N ILE A 9 -3.90 -7.02 -6.52
CA ILE A 9 -3.61 -7.19 -7.95
C ILE A 9 -4.59 -8.24 -8.47
N GLU A 10 -5.37 -7.92 -9.49
CA GLU A 10 -6.32 -8.87 -10.09
C GLU A 10 -5.58 -9.97 -10.87
N ASP A 11 -6.12 -11.18 -10.77
CA ASP A 11 -5.68 -12.30 -11.59
C ASP A 11 -6.44 -12.29 -12.93
N ASN A 12 -5.91 -11.53 -13.87
CA ASN A 12 -6.42 -11.42 -15.23
C ASN A 12 -5.73 -12.39 -16.21
N GLY A 13 -4.90 -13.33 -15.70
CA GLY A 13 -4.12 -14.26 -16.51
C GLY A 13 -2.99 -13.63 -17.34
N ARG A 14 -2.75 -12.32 -17.20
CA ARG A 14 -1.69 -11.58 -17.94
C ARG A 14 -0.48 -11.24 -17.09
N ASN A 15 -0.62 -11.36 -15.77
CA ASN A 15 0.35 -10.93 -14.78
C ASN A 15 0.95 -12.16 -14.09
N GLU A 16 2.25 -12.37 -14.27
CA GLU A 16 3.02 -13.35 -13.49
C GLU A 16 4.25 -12.66 -12.92
N PHE A 17 4.50 -12.80 -11.62
CA PHE A 17 5.65 -12.18 -10.96
C PHE A 17 6.60 -13.24 -10.44
N SER A 18 7.88 -13.02 -10.65
CA SER A 18 8.95 -13.89 -10.19
C SER A 18 9.07 -13.91 -8.66
N ALA A 19 9.71 -14.96 -8.14
CA ALA A 19 10.01 -15.06 -6.71
C ALA A 19 10.91 -13.91 -6.21
N GLU A 20 11.79 -13.41 -7.07
CA GLU A 20 12.69 -12.29 -6.75
C GLU A 20 11.94 -10.96 -6.63
N GLU A 21 11.06 -10.65 -7.59
CA GLU A 21 10.19 -9.47 -7.52
C GLU A 21 9.37 -9.46 -6.21
N TRP A 22 8.78 -10.60 -5.84
CA TRP A 22 8.06 -10.74 -4.58
C TRP A 22 8.94 -10.59 -3.35
N GLU A 23 10.17 -11.11 -3.37
CA GLU A 23 11.09 -10.93 -2.25
C GLU A 23 11.48 -9.47 -2.07
N ASN A 24 11.65 -8.71 -3.15
CA ASN A 24 11.91 -7.27 -3.09
C ASN A 24 10.71 -6.50 -2.51
N VAL A 25 9.47 -6.85 -2.89
CA VAL A 25 8.26 -6.28 -2.26
C VAL A 25 8.20 -6.62 -0.77
N ARG A 26 8.54 -7.85 -0.37
CA ARG A 26 8.59 -8.25 1.05
C ARG A 26 9.66 -7.48 1.83
N ARG A 27 10.85 -7.29 1.26
CA ARG A 27 11.93 -6.49 1.88
C ARG A 27 11.47 -5.06 2.11
N LEU A 28 10.83 -4.46 1.11
CA LEU A 28 10.23 -3.13 1.23
C LEU A 28 9.19 -3.09 2.34
N GLN A 29 8.24 -4.04 2.36
CA GLN A 29 7.22 -4.13 3.41
C GLN A 29 7.84 -4.27 4.80
N ARG A 30 8.87 -5.11 4.96
CA ARG A 30 9.58 -5.29 6.23
C ARG A 30 10.21 -3.98 6.70
N TRP A 31 10.85 -3.24 5.80
CA TRP A 31 11.44 -1.93 6.10
C TRP A 31 10.37 -0.94 6.58
N TYR A 32 9.23 -0.80 5.89
CA TYR A 32 8.14 0.08 6.36
C TYR A 32 7.58 -0.36 7.73
N ASN A 33 7.47 -1.67 7.95
CA ASN A 33 6.94 -2.24 9.19
C ASN A 33 7.93 -2.18 10.37
N SER A 34 9.21 -1.87 10.12
CA SER A 34 10.23 -1.65 11.15
C SER A 34 10.54 -0.18 11.38
N GLU A 35 10.57 0.63 10.31
CA GLU A 35 10.98 2.03 10.37
C GLU A 35 9.88 2.94 10.91
N PHE A 36 8.63 2.66 10.57
CA PHE A 36 7.52 3.54 10.91
C PHE A 36 6.65 2.98 12.03
N PHE A 37 6.08 3.90 12.81
CA PHE A 37 5.07 3.58 13.79
C PHE A 37 3.69 3.39 13.13
N TRP A 38 3.04 2.26 13.45
CA TRP A 38 1.73 1.89 12.92
C TRP A 38 0.70 1.93 14.05
N THR A 39 -0.35 2.73 13.88
CA THR A 39 -1.35 2.96 14.95
C THR A 39 -2.28 1.77 15.19
N ALA A 40 -2.66 1.03 14.15
CA ALA A 40 -3.64 -0.06 14.27
C ALA A 40 -3.22 -1.36 13.60
N GLY A 41 -2.58 -1.31 12.44
CA GLY A 41 -2.13 -2.50 11.71
C GLY A 41 -0.91 -2.21 10.87
N LYS A 42 -0.04 -3.21 10.75
CA LYS A 42 1.12 -3.19 9.87
C LYS A 42 0.71 -3.37 8.40
N LEU A 43 1.61 -3.04 7.47
CA LEU A 43 1.47 -3.41 6.06
C LEU A 43 1.46 -4.91 5.89
N ASN A 44 0.55 -5.39 5.06
CA ASN A 44 0.41 -6.81 4.76
C ASN A 44 -0.09 -7.01 3.32
N PHE A 45 0.83 -6.88 2.36
CA PHE A 45 0.64 -7.19 0.96
C PHE A 45 1.32 -8.51 0.64
N SER A 46 0.52 -9.53 0.31
CA SER A 46 1.02 -10.89 0.12
C SER A 46 0.35 -11.60 -1.05
N PRO A 47 1.09 -12.41 -1.82
CA PRO A 47 0.51 -13.29 -2.85
C PRO A 47 -0.26 -14.48 -2.27
N TYR A 48 -0.20 -14.70 -0.96
CA TYR A 48 -0.91 -15.79 -0.30
C TYR A 48 -1.24 -15.50 1.16
N SER A 49 -2.25 -16.20 1.68
CA SER A 49 -2.54 -16.31 3.10
C SER A 49 -2.37 -17.76 3.55
N VAL A 50 -1.71 -17.95 4.69
CA VAL A 50 -1.39 -19.26 5.25
C VAL A 50 -2.25 -19.50 6.48
N PHE A 51 -2.97 -20.61 6.51
CA PHE A 51 -3.82 -21.01 7.62
C PHE A 51 -3.35 -22.36 8.16
N PRO A 52 -3.32 -22.58 9.49
CA PRO A 52 -3.07 -23.91 10.02
C PRO A 52 -4.13 -24.89 9.54
N ASN A 53 -3.72 -26.08 9.10
CA ASN A 53 -4.65 -27.10 8.64
C ASN A 53 -5.21 -27.91 9.83
N ILE A 54 -6.16 -27.32 10.54
CA ILE A 54 -6.75 -27.87 11.77
C ILE A 54 -7.63 -29.10 11.48
N GLU A 55 -8.17 -29.21 10.26
CA GLU A 55 -9.13 -30.26 9.90
C GLU A 55 -8.49 -31.65 9.73
N ILE A 56 -7.25 -31.69 9.21
CA ILE A 56 -6.55 -32.96 8.93
C ILE A 56 -5.74 -33.44 10.14
N GLN A 57 -5.33 -32.53 11.02
CA GLN A 57 -4.42 -32.84 12.11
C GLN A 57 -5.20 -33.15 13.39
N SER A 58 -5.20 -34.42 13.80
CA SER A 58 -5.74 -34.85 15.09
C SER A 58 -4.85 -34.34 16.23
N GLY A 59 -5.37 -33.41 17.04
CA GLY A 59 -4.64 -32.85 18.19
C GLY A 59 -5.13 -31.49 18.64
N SER A 60 -4.46 -30.91 19.65
CA SER A 60 -4.76 -29.54 20.08
C SER A 60 -4.22 -28.51 19.06
N PRO A 61 -4.94 -27.41 18.81
CA PRO A 61 -4.47 -26.34 17.91
C PRO A 61 -3.06 -25.82 18.25
N ASP A 62 -2.72 -25.75 19.54
CA ASP A 62 -1.41 -25.29 20.01
C ASP A 62 -0.26 -26.22 19.61
N ALA A 63 -0.49 -27.53 19.63
CA ALA A 63 0.51 -28.51 19.21
C ALA A 63 0.81 -28.40 17.72
N LEU A 64 -0.23 -28.19 16.89
CA LEU A 64 -0.07 -27.93 15.46
C LEU A 64 0.71 -26.65 15.21
N LEU A 65 0.37 -25.55 15.89
CA LEU A 65 1.07 -24.27 15.76
C LEU A 65 2.55 -24.39 16.16
N LYS A 66 2.85 -25.13 17.22
CA LYS A 66 4.23 -25.41 17.63
C LYS A 66 4.99 -26.18 16.55
N ARG A 67 4.40 -27.25 16.01
CA ARG A 67 5.00 -28.06 14.93
C ARG A 67 5.25 -27.23 13.67
N ILE A 68 4.31 -26.37 13.27
CA ILE A 68 4.49 -25.45 12.13
C ILE A 68 5.68 -24.52 12.37
N ARG A 69 5.82 -23.95 13.58
CA ARG A 69 6.95 -23.05 13.91
C ARG A 69 8.29 -23.77 13.88
N GLU A 70 8.39 -24.94 14.50
CA GLU A 70 9.62 -25.75 14.52
C GLU A 70 10.02 -26.16 13.10
N ARG A 71 9.07 -26.65 12.31
CA ARG A 71 9.33 -27.04 10.92
C ARG A 71 9.73 -25.85 10.06
N ARG A 72 9.11 -24.69 10.26
CA ARG A 72 9.46 -23.46 9.55
C ARG A 72 10.91 -23.03 9.85
N GLU A 73 11.32 -23.05 11.12
CA GLU A 73 12.70 -22.71 11.50
C GLU A 73 13.72 -23.72 10.96
N GLU A 74 13.38 -25.01 10.93
CA GLU A 74 14.22 -26.05 10.32
C GLU A 74 14.42 -25.83 8.81
N LEU A 75 13.35 -25.51 8.08
CA LEU A 75 13.46 -25.25 6.63
C LEU A 75 14.20 -23.93 6.36
N ARG A 76 14.02 -22.94 7.23
CA ARG A 76 14.74 -21.65 7.16
C ARG A 76 16.24 -21.82 7.42
N SER A 77 16.64 -22.65 8.39
CA SER A 77 18.06 -22.91 8.68
C SER A 77 18.77 -23.64 7.54
N LYS A 78 18.02 -24.36 6.69
CA LYS A 78 18.51 -24.94 5.42
C LYS A 78 18.64 -23.93 4.28
N GLY A 79 18.39 -22.64 4.53
CA GLY A 79 18.50 -21.58 3.53
C GLY A 79 17.35 -21.55 2.52
N MET A 80 16.23 -22.23 2.80
CA MET A 80 15.07 -22.20 1.90
C MET A 80 14.42 -20.81 1.87
N SER A 81 13.95 -20.40 0.70
CA SER A 81 13.14 -19.18 0.56
C SER A 81 11.78 -19.35 1.26
N GLU A 82 11.20 -18.26 1.76
CA GLU A 82 9.87 -18.29 2.41
C GLU A 82 8.79 -18.93 1.52
N MET A 83 8.81 -18.72 0.21
CA MET A 83 7.85 -19.36 -0.70
C MET A 83 8.05 -20.88 -0.74
N SER A 84 9.31 -21.33 -0.81
CA SER A 84 9.66 -22.74 -0.78
C SER A 84 9.26 -23.39 0.55
N ILE A 85 9.43 -22.67 1.67
CA ILE A 85 9.00 -23.10 3.00
C ILE A 85 7.48 -23.29 3.03
N VAL A 86 6.71 -22.28 2.59
CA VAL A 86 5.24 -22.34 2.57
C VAL A 86 4.75 -23.51 1.71
N ASN A 87 5.33 -23.71 0.53
CA ASN A 87 4.99 -24.84 -0.34
C ASN A 87 5.34 -26.20 0.29
N ALA A 88 6.44 -26.29 1.03
CA ALA A 88 6.79 -27.51 1.77
C ALA A 88 5.79 -27.79 2.90
N LEU A 89 5.43 -26.77 3.68
CA LEU A 89 4.43 -26.88 4.75
C LEU A 89 3.04 -27.26 4.22
N GLU A 90 2.67 -26.74 3.05
CA GLU A 90 1.42 -27.10 2.36
C GLU A 90 1.44 -28.54 1.86
N LYS A 91 2.54 -28.98 1.25
CA LYS A 91 2.73 -30.37 0.80
C LYS A 91 2.72 -31.36 1.96
N GLU A 92 3.23 -30.96 3.13
CA GLU A 92 3.16 -31.73 4.38
C GLU A 92 1.77 -31.65 5.05
N GLN A 93 0.80 -30.95 4.44
CA GLN A 93 -0.56 -30.73 4.95
C GLN A 93 -0.60 -30.07 6.33
N LEU A 94 0.46 -29.36 6.72
CA LEU A 94 0.51 -28.61 7.98
C LEU A 94 -0.24 -27.28 7.87
N VAL A 95 -0.28 -26.71 6.67
CA VAL A 95 -0.96 -25.46 6.38
C VAL A 95 -1.80 -25.57 5.11
N LEU A 96 -2.86 -24.77 5.05
CA LEU A 96 -3.62 -24.47 3.85
C LEU A 96 -3.15 -23.12 3.31
N VAL A 97 -2.89 -23.04 2.01
CA VAL A 97 -2.44 -21.81 1.38
C VAL A 97 -3.52 -21.29 0.44
N ARG A 98 -4.08 -20.13 0.77
CA ARG A 98 -4.96 -19.39 -0.12
C ARG A 98 -4.11 -18.48 -1.00
N ARG A 99 -3.96 -18.83 -2.28
CA ARG A 99 -3.31 -17.95 -3.28
C ARG A 99 -4.19 -16.72 -3.51
N GLY A 100 -3.58 -15.57 -3.81
CA GLY A 100 -4.26 -14.29 -3.90
C GLY A 100 -4.44 -13.52 -2.60
N GLY A 101 -3.93 -14.07 -1.50
CA GLY A 101 -4.02 -13.44 -0.19
C GLY A 101 -5.42 -13.53 0.41
N TYR A 102 -5.99 -12.38 0.75
CA TYR A 102 -7.29 -12.25 1.40
C TYR A 102 -8.46 -12.04 0.43
N ARG A 103 -8.20 -11.91 -0.87
CA ARG A 103 -9.19 -11.63 -1.91
C ARG A 103 -9.15 -12.71 -2.98
N GLU A 104 -10.32 -13.26 -3.33
CA GLU A 104 -10.47 -14.20 -4.44
C GLU A 104 -10.25 -13.52 -5.80
N GLY A 105 -9.80 -14.30 -6.79
CA GLY A 105 -9.51 -13.78 -8.14
C GLY A 105 -8.38 -12.74 -8.16
N SER A 106 -7.48 -12.77 -7.18
CA SER A 106 -6.34 -11.86 -7.07
C SER A 106 -5.04 -12.66 -7.11
N LEU A 107 -3.96 -12.06 -7.63
CA LEU A 107 -2.60 -12.61 -7.55
C LEU A 107 -1.96 -12.30 -6.20
N ALA A 108 -2.33 -11.15 -5.63
CA ALA A 108 -1.94 -10.75 -4.30
C ALA A 108 -2.97 -9.79 -3.74
N SER A 109 -3.13 -9.81 -2.42
CA SER A 109 -3.97 -8.84 -1.75
C SER A 109 -3.56 -8.60 -0.32
N GLY A 110 -4.10 -7.54 0.24
CA GLY A 110 -3.82 -7.10 1.57
C GLY A 110 -4.79 -6.04 2.03
N PHE A 111 -4.72 -5.77 3.33
CA PHE A 111 -5.32 -4.59 3.90
C PHE A 111 -4.48 -4.11 5.06
N THR A 112 -4.53 -2.81 5.30
CA THR A 112 -3.90 -2.19 6.46
C THR A 112 -4.94 -1.40 7.22
N ARG A 113 -5.05 -1.68 8.52
CA ARG A 113 -5.87 -0.90 9.43
C ARG A 113 -5.09 0.37 9.76
N VAL A 114 -5.61 1.51 9.34
CA VAL A 114 -4.96 2.81 9.55
C VAL A 114 -5.67 3.65 10.62
N ALA A 115 -6.79 3.16 11.18
CA ALA A 115 -7.66 3.98 12.03
C ALA A 115 -7.97 5.33 11.36
N ASP A 116 -8.23 6.40 12.11
CA ASP A 116 -8.38 7.75 11.53
C ASP A 116 -7.02 8.45 11.33
N ASN A 117 -5.93 7.68 11.16
CA ASN A 117 -4.58 8.21 10.96
C ASN A 117 -4.24 8.32 9.46
N GLU A 118 -4.32 9.54 8.95
CA GLU A 118 -3.99 9.88 7.56
C GLU A 118 -2.50 9.67 7.22
N TYR A 119 -1.59 9.74 8.21
CA TYR A 119 -0.17 9.42 8.00
C TYR A 119 0.06 7.93 7.75
N ASN A 120 -0.66 7.03 8.44
CA ASN A 120 -0.59 5.61 8.10
C ASN A 120 -1.24 5.31 6.74
N ALA A 121 -2.30 6.01 6.34
CA ALA A 121 -2.86 5.91 4.98
C ALA A 121 -1.86 6.38 3.91
N TYR A 122 -1.12 7.45 4.19
CA TYR A 122 0.02 7.89 3.38
C TYR A 122 1.08 6.81 3.25
N LEU A 123 1.58 6.25 4.35
CA LEU A 123 2.63 5.22 4.28
C LEU A 123 2.19 3.99 3.46
N VAL A 124 0.91 3.60 3.55
CA VAL A 124 0.34 2.53 2.72
C VAL A 124 0.43 2.87 1.25
N CYS A 125 -0.07 4.03 0.84
CA CYS A 125 -0.08 4.38 -0.58
C CYS A 125 1.35 4.53 -1.12
N GLU A 126 2.30 5.00 -0.31
CA GLU A 126 3.68 5.22 -0.75
C GLU A 126 4.37 3.86 -0.94
N PHE A 127 4.09 2.92 -0.04
CA PHE A 127 4.51 1.54 -0.18
C PHE A 127 3.96 0.93 -1.47
N LEU A 128 2.66 1.08 -1.76
CA LEU A 128 2.04 0.50 -2.97
C LEU A 128 2.62 1.11 -4.25
N LEU A 129 2.90 2.40 -4.24
CA LEU A 129 3.55 3.11 -5.33
C LEU A 129 4.97 2.58 -5.59
N LYS A 130 5.77 2.39 -4.55
CA LYS A 130 7.10 1.75 -4.68
C LYS A 130 6.99 0.29 -5.09
N ALA A 131 5.99 -0.43 -4.58
CA ALA A 131 5.73 -1.82 -4.97
C ALA A 131 5.38 -1.92 -6.46
N SER A 132 4.66 -0.94 -7.02
CA SER A 132 4.34 -0.89 -8.46
C SER A 132 5.57 -0.65 -9.36
N LEU A 133 6.66 -0.09 -8.82
CA LEU A 133 7.95 0.00 -9.52
C LEU A 133 8.71 -1.34 -9.49
N ILE A 134 8.59 -2.09 -8.40
CA ILE A 134 9.18 -3.44 -8.27
C ILE A 134 8.40 -4.46 -9.11
N LEU A 135 7.08 -4.29 -9.21
CA LEU A 135 6.17 -5.11 -10.00
C LEU A 135 5.70 -4.32 -11.23
N PRO A 136 6.55 -4.08 -12.24
CA PRO A 136 6.21 -3.17 -13.33
C PRO A 136 5.05 -3.68 -14.20
N ARG A 137 4.68 -4.95 -14.11
CA ARG A 137 3.51 -5.52 -14.81
C ARG A 137 2.24 -5.46 -13.96
N ALA A 138 2.33 -5.09 -12.69
CA ALA A 138 1.17 -5.04 -11.81
C ALA A 138 0.36 -3.76 -12.03
N GLU A 139 -0.96 -3.97 -12.01
CA GLU A 139 -1.92 -2.93 -11.68
C GLU A 139 -2.39 -3.18 -10.25
N ILE A 140 -1.91 -2.36 -9.31
CA ILE A 140 -2.22 -2.50 -7.90
C ILE A 140 -3.40 -1.58 -7.58
N SER A 141 -4.59 -2.14 -7.48
CA SER A 141 -5.77 -1.41 -7.04
C SER A 141 -5.70 -1.12 -5.56
N CYS A 142 -6.19 0.05 -5.15
CA CYS A 142 -6.26 0.47 -3.75
C CYS A 142 -7.57 1.21 -3.47
N CYS A 143 -8.28 0.73 -2.45
CA CYS A 143 -9.51 1.33 -1.97
C CYS A 143 -9.38 1.82 -0.51
N ASP A 144 -9.76 3.07 -0.25
CA ASP A 144 -9.73 3.70 1.08
C ASP A 144 -11.13 3.89 1.65
N GLU A 145 -11.40 3.30 2.82
CA GLU A 145 -12.67 3.51 3.52
C GLU A 145 -12.84 4.98 3.98
N GLY A 146 -11.75 5.71 4.24
CA GLY A 146 -11.78 7.13 4.67
C GLY A 146 -11.47 8.13 3.57
N ARG A 147 -10.84 9.25 3.91
CA ARG A 147 -10.78 10.43 3.01
C ARG A 147 -9.37 10.75 2.50
N PHE A 148 -8.41 9.84 2.70
CA PHE A 148 -7.05 10.02 2.19
C PHE A 148 -7.04 9.96 0.67
N ILE A 149 -7.71 8.96 0.12
CA ILE A 149 -7.96 8.82 -1.31
C ILE A 149 -9.31 9.47 -1.61
N GLN A 150 -9.30 10.68 -2.13
CA GLN A 150 -10.53 11.44 -2.37
C GLN A 150 -11.51 10.69 -3.29
N TRP A 151 -10.97 9.96 -4.27
CA TRP A 151 -11.74 9.16 -5.23
C TRP A 151 -12.09 7.75 -4.74
N LYS A 152 -11.72 7.42 -3.50
CA LYS A 152 -11.90 6.12 -2.84
C LYS A 152 -11.15 4.97 -3.51
N ASP A 153 -11.08 4.91 -4.83
CA ASP A 153 -10.48 3.85 -5.62
C ASP A 153 -9.49 4.41 -6.63
N ILE A 154 -8.28 3.85 -6.62
CA ILE A 154 -7.17 4.21 -7.51
C ILE A 154 -6.37 2.97 -7.88
N ARG A 155 -5.61 3.06 -8.98
CA ARG A 155 -4.65 2.03 -9.40
C ARG A 155 -3.23 2.57 -9.45
N PHE A 156 -2.29 1.83 -8.87
CA PHE A 156 -0.85 2.09 -8.99
C PHE A 156 -0.26 1.22 -10.09
N VAL A 157 0.42 1.83 -11.07
CA VAL A 157 1.03 1.14 -12.22
C VAL A 157 2.38 1.75 -12.51
N ARG A 158 3.49 1.03 -12.32
CA ARG A 158 4.86 1.51 -12.61
C ARG A 158 5.13 2.91 -12.01
N GLY A 159 4.83 3.09 -10.74
CA GLY A 159 5.00 4.38 -10.10
C GLY A 159 4.01 5.44 -10.56
N SER A 160 3.03 5.15 -11.41
CA SER A 160 1.94 6.03 -11.82
C SER A 160 0.66 5.71 -11.03
N VAL A 161 -0.30 6.65 -10.99
CA VAL A 161 -1.57 6.51 -10.29
C VAL A 161 -2.72 6.87 -11.22
N PHE A 162 -3.62 5.93 -11.42
CA PHE A 162 -4.78 6.08 -12.28
C PHE A 162 -6.03 6.16 -11.41
N LEU A 163 -6.89 7.14 -11.72
CA LEU A 163 -8.24 7.14 -11.18
C LEU A 163 -9.13 6.26 -12.03
N THR A 164 -9.92 5.45 -11.34
CA THR A 164 -11.00 4.70 -11.94
C THR A 164 -12.25 5.58 -11.94
N VAL A 165 -12.75 5.97 -13.12
CA VAL A 165 -14.01 6.70 -13.26
C VAL A 165 -15.02 5.88 -14.06
N SER A 166 -16.29 5.92 -13.64
CA SER A 166 -17.39 5.19 -14.28
C SER A 166 -18.28 6.06 -15.17
N LYS A 167 -18.19 7.40 -15.04
CA LYS A 167 -19.00 8.35 -15.82
C LYS A 167 -18.15 9.40 -16.53
N ALA A 168 -18.62 9.86 -17.69
CA ALA A 168 -17.90 10.84 -18.50
C ALA A 168 -17.79 12.23 -17.84
N GLU A 169 -18.81 12.62 -17.07
CA GLU A 169 -18.84 13.86 -16.31
C GLU A 169 -17.77 13.88 -15.21
N ASP A 170 -17.55 12.73 -14.56
CA ASP A 170 -16.51 12.53 -13.55
C ASP A 170 -15.10 12.65 -14.14
N ALA A 171 -14.92 12.28 -15.42
CA ALA A 171 -13.63 12.38 -16.10
C ALA A 171 -13.20 13.83 -16.34
N SER A 172 -14.13 14.74 -16.70
CA SER A 172 -13.82 16.16 -16.87
C SER A 172 -13.46 16.83 -15.53
N SER A 173 -14.21 16.50 -14.47
CA SER A 173 -13.91 16.90 -13.09
C SER A 173 -12.55 16.38 -12.62
N ALA A 174 -12.26 15.09 -12.89
CA ALA A 174 -10.96 14.48 -12.62
C ALA A 174 -9.84 15.21 -13.36
N LYS A 175 -9.95 15.47 -14.68
CA LYS A 175 -8.92 16.18 -15.46
C LYS A 175 -8.57 17.55 -14.89
N GLN A 176 -9.58 18.36 -14.54
CA GLN A 176 -9.35 19.68 -13.94
C GLN A 176 -8.65 19.59 -12.59
N LYS A 177 -9.03 18.61 -11.77
CA LYS A 177 -8.40 18.39 -10.47
C LYS A 177 -6.95 17.83 -10.61
N ILE A 178 -6.60 17.05 -11.64
CA ILE A 178 -5.22 16.59 -11.93
C ILE A 178 -4.33 17.79 -12.28
N ALA A 179 -4.86 18.70 -13.10
CA ALA A 179 -4.12 19.85 -13.63
C ALA A 179 -3.74 20.87 -12.53
N ARG A 180 -4.49 20.93 -11.44
CA ARG A 180 -4.28 21.87 -10.31
C ARG A 180 -3.60 21.25 -9.10
N ARG A 181 -2.98 20.07 -9.26
CA ARG A 181 -2.30 19.38 -8.16
C ARG A 181 -1.09 20.19 -7.65
N HIS A 182 -0.91 20.25 -6.35
CA HIS A 182 0.37 20.66 -5.74
C HIS A 182 0.87 19.57 -4.81
N VAL A 183 2.14 19.66 -4.44
CA VAL A 183 2.78 18.58 -3.70
C VAL A 183 3.72 19.03 -2.58
N PHE A 184 3.63 18.37 -1.43
CA PHE A 184 4.31 18.71 -0.17
C PHE A 184 5.37 17.70 0.33
N ALA A 185 6.28 18.09 1.23
CA ALA A 185 7.36 17.25 1.78
C ALA A 185 7.73 17.69 3.21
N LEU A 186 8.07 16.74 4.11
CA LEU A 186 8.46 17.09 5.48
C LEU A 186 9.52 16.15 6.14
N VAL A 187 10.30 15.33 5.42
CA VAL A 187 11.50 14.66 6.01
C VAL A 187 12.76 14.96 5.19
N ASP A 188 13.93 14.98 5.86
CA ASP A 188 15.25 15.28 5.26
C ASP A 188 15.50 14.48 3.96
N PRO A 189 15.57 15.17 2.80
CA PRO A 189 15.85 14.58 1.49
C PRO A 189 17.14 13.77 1.41
N ARG A 190 18.11 14.03 2.30
CA ARG A 190 19.45 13.42 2.28
C ARG A 190 19.49 11.97 2.74
N LYS A 191 18.40 11.48 3.36
CA LYS A 191 18.26 10.09 3.84
C LYS A 191 17.78 9.11 2.76
N TYR A 192 17.57 9.57 1.52
CA TYR A 192 17.04 8.76 0.42
C TYR A 192 18.09 8.57 -0.69
N ASP A 193 18.22 7.33 -1.18
CA ASP A 193 19.17 6.90 -2.21
C ASP A 193 18.99 7.63 -3.56
N ARG A 194 19.58 8.83 -3.68
CA ARG A 194 19.88 9.56 -4.93
C ARG A 194 18.71 9.72 -5.93
N HIS A 195 17.51 10.09 -5.47
CA HIS A 195 16.41 10.48 -6.38
C HIS A 195 16.50 11.97 -6.82
N PRO A 196 15.99 12.33 -8.03
CA PRO A 196 16.17 13.66 -8.62
C PRO A 196 15.48 14.78 -7.83
N TYR A 197 16.13 15.96 -7.84
CA TYR A 197 15.80 17.14 -7.02
C TYR A 197 14.39 17.71 -7.24
N TYR A 198 13.72 18.00 -6.11
CA TYR A 198 12.39 18.63 -6.02
C TYR A 198 12.37 20.09 -6.51
N ARG A 199 11.30 20.53 -7.20
CA ARG A 199 11.19 21.89 -7.80
C ARG A 199 10.03 22.77 -7.32
N THR A 200 9.25 22.37 -6.32
CA THR A 200 8.14 23.21 -5.81
C THR A 200 8.16 23.25 -4.29
N ALA A 201 8.67 24.37 -3.77
CA ALA A 201 8.42 24.87 -2.44
C ALA A 201 7.39 26.00 -2.54
N ILE A 202 6.54 26.16 -1.53
CA ILE A 202 5.72 27.37 -1.38
C ILE A 202 6.39 28.19 -0.30
N ASP A 203 7.09 29.22 -0.75
CA ASP A 203 7.75 30.15 0.15
C ASP A 203 6.71 30.71 1.12
N ASP A 204 7.09 30.82 2.39
CA ASP A 204 6.28 31.45 3.43
C ASP A 204 4.91 30.79 3.74
N PHE A 205 4.69 29.52 3.37
CA PHE A 205 3.48 28.78 3.73
C PHE A 205 3.17 28.78 5.24
N GLN A 206 4.20 28.74 6.09
CA GLN A 206 4.07 28.84 7.55
C GLN A 206 3.64 30.22 8.05
N LYS A 207 3.61 31.24 7.18
CA LYS A 207 3.17 32.60 7.50
C LYS A 207 1.73 32.87 7.06
N LEU A 208 1.13 31.99 6.25
CA LEU A 208 -0.28 32.08 5.83
C LEU A 208 -1.23 31.84 7.02
N ASP A 209 -2.43 32.38 6.96
CA ASP A 209 -3.46 32.10 7.99
C ASP A 209 -4.17 30.75 7.76
N ALA A 210 -5.03 30.34 8.70
CA ALA A 210 -5.70 29.04 8.66
C ALA A 210 -6.61 28.86 7.42
N GLU A 211 -7.30 29.92 6.98
CA GLU A 211 -8.21 29.82 5.83
C GLU A 211 -7.47 29.94 4.49
N GLU A 212 -6.42 30.74 4.43
CA GLU A 212 -5.51 30.78 3.29
C GLU A 212 -4.81 29.44 3.11
N ARG A 213 -4.28 28.86 4.20
CA ARG A 213 -3.72 27.49 4.17
C ARG A 213 -4.77 26.51 3.66
N LYS A 214 -6.01 26.57 4.15
CA LYS A 214 -7.09 25.67 3.73
C LYS A 214 -7.46 25.84 2.25
N GLN A 215 -7.49 27.06 1.72
CA GLN A 215 -7.74 27.30 0.28
C GLN A 215 -6.59 26.79 -0.59
N VAL A 216 -5.37 26.97 -0.12
CA VAL A 216 -4.17 26.48 -0.79
C VAL A 216 -4.19 24.94 -0.77
N VAL A 217 -4.55 24.30 0.35
CA VAL A 217 -4.69 22.83 0.53
C VAL A 217 -5.94 22.23 -0.13
N ARG A 218 -6.98 23.02 -0.45
CA ARG A 218 -8.26 22.53 -1.00
C ARG A 218 -8.14 21.82 -2.35
N TYR A 219 -7.12 22.20 -3.14
CA TYR A 219 -6.79 21.57 -4.42
C TYR A 219 -5.61 20.61 -4.31
N TRP A 220 -5.13 20.39 -3.08
CA TRP A 220 -4.07 19.45 -2.78
C TRP A 220 -4.68 18.10 -2.47
N ASN A 221 -3.97 17.06 -2.89
CA ASN A 221 -4.12 15.68 -2.43
C ASN A 221 -5.15 14.76 -3.11
N TRP A 222 -4.61 13.91 -3.97
CA TRP A 222 -5.25 12.69 -4.48
C TRP A 222 -4.89 11.47 -3.62
N LEU A 223 -3.81 11.62 -2.86
CA LEU A 223 -3.23 10.74 -1.85
C LEU A 223 -2.77 11.60 -0.64
N GLY A 224 -3.71 12.18 0.12
CA GLY A 224 -3.38 13.10 1.24
C GLY A 224 -4.56 13.80 1.95
N TYR A 225 -4.45 13.89 3.29
CA TYR A 225 -5.27 14.51 4.35
C TYR A 225 -6.65 15.08 4.02
N GLY A 226 -7.70 14.38 4.47
CA GLY A 226 -9.09 14.84 4.45
C GLY A 226 -9.53 15.77 5.60
N ASN A 227 -8.62 16.16 6.51
CA ASN A 227 -8.94 17.09 7.59
C ASN A 227 -7.79 18.12 7.83
N PRO A 228 -7.99 19.41 7.49
CA PRO A 228 -7.03 20.48 7.76
C PRO A 228 -6.69 20.64 9.25
N ASP A 229 -7.56 20.19 10.15
CA ASP A 229 -7.44 20.42 11.60
C ASP A 229 -6.65 19.32 12.33
N ALA A 230 -6.32 18.21 11.66
CA ALA A 230 -5.64 17.05 12.26
C ALA A 230 -4.10 17.05 12.09
N VAL A 231 -3.55 18.11 11.49
CA VAL A 231 -2.13 18.19 11.08
C VAL A 231 -1.24 18.83 12.16
N TRP A 232 -1.81 19.29 13.28
CA TRP A 232 -1.16 20.27 14.17
C TRP A 232 -0.52 19.69 15.44
N SER A 233 0.01 18.46 15.41
CA SER A 233 0.97 18.02 16.43
C SER A 233 2.39 18.24 15.91
N GLU A 234 3.16 19.07 16.60
CA GLU A 234 4.51 19.56 16.25
C GLU A 234 5.56 18.48 15.94
N GLU A 235 5.27 17.20 16.18
CA GLU A 235 6.27 16.14 16.14
C GLU A 235 6.45 15.46 14.77
N HIS A 236 5.51 15.54 13.83
CA HIS A 236 5.54 14.67 12.65
C HIS A 236 5.46 15.45 11.35
N ALA A 237 6.64 15.68 10.82
CA ALA A 237 6.85 16.33 9.57
C ALA A 237 6.54 15.27 8.42
N GLY A 238 5.32 15.24 7.83
CA GLY A 238 4.85 14.40 6.68
C GLY A 238 5.02 14.81 5.17
N ILE A 239 5.35 13.86 4.29
CA ILE A 239 5.48 14.04 2.83
C ILE A 239 4.12 13.82 2.11
N ASP A 240 3.98 14.35 0.89
CA ASP A 240 2.85 14.13 -0.02
C ASP A 240 3.20 13.10 -1.11
N LEU A 241 2.30 12.15 -1.28
CA LEU A 241 2.49 10.99 -2.12
C LEU A 241 2.40 11.31 -3.61
N ASN A 242 1.73 12.40 -3.95
CA ASN A 242 1.40 12.77 -5.31
C ASN A 242 2.64 13.16 -6.15
N LYS A 243 3.80 13.43 -5.54
CA LYS A 243 5.10 13.71 -6.24
C LYS A 243 5.81 12.43 -6.65
N ARG A 244 5.51 11.33 -5.98
CA ARG A 244 6.11 10.02 -6.26
C ARG A 244 5.40 9.34 -7.43
N VAL A 245 4.25 9.88 -7.82
CA VAL A 245 3.45 9.43 -8.94
C VAL A 245 4.07 9.95 -10.24
N GLU A 246 4.67 9.04 -11.03
CA GLU A 246 5.26 9.31 -12.34
C GLU A 246 4.24 9.94 -13.29
N GLN A 247 3.04 9.37 -13.36
CA GLN A 247 1.93 9.90 -14.13
C GLN A 247 0.60 9.76 -13.40
N PHE A 248 -0.23 10.80 -13.44
CA PHE A 248 -1.64 10.67 -13.11
C PHE A 248 -2.44 10.44 -14.39
N GLY A 249 -3.22 9.36 -14.42
CA GLY A 249 -4.10 9.03 -15.53
C GLY A 249 -5.55 8.90 -15.08
N ILE A 250 -6.44 8.87 -16.05
CA ILE A 250 -7.85 8.55 -15.86
C ILE A 250 -8.13 7.33 -16.71
N GLU A 251 -8.62 6.27 -16.08
CA GLU A 251 -9.11 5.09 -16.79
C GLU A 251 -10.63 5.04 -16.70
N PHE A 252 -11.25 4.88 -17.87
CA PHE A 252 -12.66 4.57 -17.98
C PHE A 252 -12.85 3.07 -17.84
N VAL A 253 -13.71 2.70 -16.91
CA VAL A 253 -14.26 1.35 -16.89
C VAL A 253 -15.62 1.43 -17.59
N ALA A 254 -15.69 0.93 -18.82
CA ALA A 254 -16.97 0.71 -19.48
C ALA A 254 -17.74 -0.33 -18.64
N THR A 255 -18.90 0.07 -18.13
CA THR A 255 -19.84 -0.85 -17.46
C THR A 255 -20.67 -1.56 -18.50
#